data_AF-A0A6A3H6U7-F1
#
_entry.id   AF-A0A6A3H6U7-F1
#
_cell.length_a   1.000
_cell.length_b   1.000
_cell.length_c   1.000
_cell.angle_alpha   90.00
_cell.angle_beta   90.00
_cell.angle_gamma   90.00
#
_symmetry.space_group_name_H-M   'P 1'
#
loop_
_entity.id
_entity.type
_entity.pdbx_description
1 polymer ?
#
loop_
_entity_poly.entity_id
_entity_poly.type
_entity_poly.pdbx_seq_one_letter_code
_entity_poly.pdbx_strand_id
1 'polypeptide(L)' 'MATSYFYLRPGVFSVVGFAYGKTEGVGTRGGKVKVKLVLSGRWAEEQAESVDLAEADISPRVVTPEEALD' A
#
# COMPACT_ATOMS: atom_id res chain seq x y z
N MET A 1 -1.21 9.62 14.26
CA MET A 1 -1.77 8.51 13.46
C MET A 1 -0.60 7.73 12.89
N ALA A 2 -0.57 6.41 13.08
CA ALA A 2 0.52 5.58 12.54
C ALA A 2 0.24 5.25 11.06
N THR A 3 1.23 5.50 10.21
CA THR A 3 1.23 5.09 8.80
C THR A 3 1.92 3.74 8.72
N SER A 4 1.28 2.76 8.08
CA SER A 4 1.91 1.46 7.82
C SER A 4 2.17 1.33 6.32
N TYR A 5 3.30 0.72 5.97
CA TYR A 5 3.73 0.50 4.59
C TYR A 5 3.73 -1.00 4.28
N PHE A 6 3.42 -1.35 3.03
CA PHE A 6 3.24 -2.73 2.60
C PHE A 6 3.84 -2.95 1.22
N TYR A 7 4.46 -4.12 1.00
CA TYR A 7 4.92 -4.55 -0.32
C TYR A 7 3.91 -5.47 -0.99
N LEU A 8 3.16 -4.93 -1.96
CA LEU A 8 1.97 -5.57 -2.53
C LEU A 8 2.27 -6.31 -3.83
N ARG A 9 1.52 -7.39 -4.05
CA ARG A 9 1.63 -8.23 -5.26
C ARG A 9 1.17 -7.48 -6.50
N PRO A 10 1.62 -7.90 -7.70
CA PRO A 10 1.10 -7.39 -8.96
C PRO A 10 -0.41 -7.53 -9.08
N GLY A 11 -1.04 -6.55 -9.71
CA GLY A 11 -2.50 -6.50 -9.94
C GLY A 11 -3.31 -5.92 -8.77
N VAL A 12 -2.67 -5.51 -7.68
CA VAL A 12 -3.34 -4.75 -6.61
C VAL A 12 -3.59 -3.30 -7.03
N PHE A 13 -2.61 -2.69 -7.70
CA PHE A 13 -2.72 -1.39 -8.34
C PHE A 13 -2.57 -1.57 -9.85
N SER A 14 -2.95 -0.54 -10.60
CA SER A 14 -2.87 -0.46 -12.06
C SER A 14 -1.44 -0.20 -12.57
N VAL A 15 -0.43 -0.71 -11.85
CA VAL A 15 1.00 -0.57 -12.15
C VAL A 15 1.63 -1.93 -12.47
N VAL A 16 2.73 -1.91 -13.23
CA VAL A 16 3.42 -3.14 -13.62
C VAL A 16 4.31 -3.66 -12.49
N GLY A 17 4.04 -4.89 -12.06
CA GLY A 17 4.85 -5.60 -11.07
C GLY A 17 4.38 -5.38 -9.63
N PHE A 18 5.24 -5.68 -8.67
CA PHE A 18 4.98 -5.40 -7.26
C PHE A 18 4.99 -3.90 -7.02
N ALA A 19 4.33 -3.43 -5.97
CA ALA A 19 4.27 -2.01 -5.64
C ALA A 19 4.15 -1.77 -4.14
N TYR A 20 4.63 -0.62 -3.66
CA TYR A 20 4.43 -0.22 -2.28
C TYR A 20 3.07 0.44 -2.08
N GLY A 21 2.40 0.07 -0.99
CA GLY A 21 1.17 0.71 -0.53
C GLY A 21 1.31 1.23 0.90
N LYS A 22 0.52 2.23 1.25
CA LYS A 22 0.42 2.76 2.61
C LYS A 22 -1.01 2.83 3.11
N THR A 23 -1.20 2.60 4.41
CA THR A 23 -2.46 2.87 5.11
C THR A 23 -2.28 4.06 6.03
N GLU A 24 -3.29 4.94 6.08
CA GLU A 24 -3.32 6.10 6.96
C GLU A 24 -4.45 5.90 7.98
N GLY A 25 -4.14 5.30 9.14
CA GLY A 25 -5.06 5.14 10.28
C GLY A 25 -5.98 3.90 10.30
N VAL A 26 -6.55 3.62 11.48
CA VAL A 26 -7.40 2.45 11.79
C VAL A 26 -8.84 2.73 11.36
N GLY A 27 -9.10 2.58 10.06
CA GLY A 27 -10.45 2.64 9.50
C GLY A 27 -10.82 1.28 8.92
N THR A 28 -10.89 0.22 9.74
CA THR A 28 -11.38 -1.09 9.30
C THR A 28 -12.89 -1.07 9.16
N ARG A 29 -13.41 -0.55 8.02
CA ARG A 29 -14.84 -0.69 7.73
C ARG A 29 -15.08 -2.12 7.25
N GLY A 30 -15.43 -3.00 8.19
CA GLY A 30 -15.74 -4.40 7.89
C GLY A 30 -14.52 -5.28 7.57
N GLY A 31 -13.39 -5.07 8.28
CA GLY A 31 -12.18 -5.89 8.14
C GLY A 31 -11.33 -5.58 6.90
N LYS A 32 -11.73 -4.59 6.10
CA LYS A 32 -10.94 -4.04 5.00
C LYS A 32 -10.32 -2.72 5.39
N VAL A 33 -9.11 -2.49 4.89
CA VAL A 33 -8.34 -1.26 5.08
C VAL A 33 -8.07 -0.62 3.72
N LYS A 34 -8.14 0.72 3.70
CA LYS A 34 -7.84 1.49 2.51
C LYS A 34 -6.34 1.65 2.36
N VAL A 35 -5.79 1.05 1.32
CA VAL A 35 -4.36 1.11 0.97
C VAL A 35 -4.20 2.05 -0.22
N LYS A 36 -3.29 3.01 -0.11
CA LYS A 36 -2.94 3.96 -1.17
C LYS A 36 -1.61 3.59 -1.80
N LEU A 37 -1.47 3.72 -3.11
CA LEU A 37 -0.19 3.55 -3.80
C LEU A 37 0.83 4.56 -3.25
N VAL A 38 2.04 4.08 -2.98
CA VAL A 38 3.17 4.95 -2.63
C VAL A 38 3.84 5.37 -3.93
N LEU A 39 3.83 6.68 -4.20
CA LEU A 39 4.47 7.28 -5.36
C LEU A 39 5.93 7.58 -5.02
N SER A 40 6.77 6.55 -5.06
CA SER A 40 8.22 6.58 -4.80
C SER A 40 8.96 5.75 -5.85
N GLY A 41 10.28 5.97 -5.96
CA GLY A 41 11.15 5.28 -6.92
C GLY A 41 10.53 5.18 -8.33
N ARG A 42 10.32 3.94 -8.79
CA ARG A 42 9.76 3.63 -10.11
C ARG A 42 8.32 4.15 -10.33
N TRP A 43 7.55 4.36 -9.27
CA TRP A 43 6.14 4.78 -9.35
C TRP A 43 5.93 6.27 -9.03
N ALA A 44 6.99 7.07 -8.96
CA ALA A 44 6.89 8.49 -8.61
C ALA A 44 6.04 9.32 -9.59
N GLU A 45 6.00 8.92 -10.87
CA GLU A 45 5.23 9.59 -11.92
C GLU A 45 3.85 8.95 -12.19
N GLU A 46 3.49 7.90 -11.45
CA GLU A 46 2.21 7.21 -11.59
C GLU A 46 1.06 8.02 -10.96
N GLN A 47 -0.17 7.66 -11.33
CA GLN A 47 -1.36 8.29 -10.74
C GLN A 47 -1.63 7.74 -9.34
N ALA A 48 -2.07 8.63 -8.43
CA ALA A 48 -2.46 8.22 -7.09
C ALA A 48 -3.65 7.25 -7.14
N GLU A 49 -3.45 6.04 -6.63
CA GLU A 49 -4.47 4.98 -6.61
C GLU A 49 -4.77 4.57 -5.16
N SER A 50 -6.01 4.14 -4.90
CA SER A 50 -6.39 3.56 -3.61
C SER A 50 -7.29 2.34 -3.80
N VAL A 51 -7.08 1.33 -2.97
CA VAL A 51 -7.86 0.09 -2.98
C VAL A 51 -8.22 -0.34 -1.56
N ASP A 52 -9.37 -0.99 -1.40
CA ASP A 52 -9.79 -1.57 -0.12
C ASP A 52 -9.40 -3.06 -0.08
N LEU A 53 -8.42 -3.41 0.77
CA LEU A 53 -7.90 -4.77 0.91
C LEU A 53 -8.26 -5.34 2.29
N ALA A 54 -8.41 -6.66 2.38
CA ALA A 54 -8.54 -7.31 3.68
C ALA A 54 -7.22 -7.18 4.45
N GLU A 55 -7.30 -6.93 5.75
CA GLU A 55 -6.09 -6.80 6.59
C GLU A 55 -5.19 -8.05 6.49
N ALA A 56 -5.81 -9.24 6.48
CA ALA A 56 -5.10 -10.51 6.33
C ALA A 56 -4.29 -10.63 5.02
N ASP A 57 -4.69 -9.93 3.95
CA ASP A 57 -3.96 -9.93 2.69
C ASP A 57 -2.74 -9.00 2.71
N ILE A 58 -2.61 -8.09 3.66
CA ILE A 58 -1.50 -7.13 3.72
C ILE A 58 -0.60 -7.27 4.95
N SER A 59 -1.12 -7.78 6.09
CA SER A 59 -0.34 -8.00 7.31
C SER A 59 0.99 -8.75 7.12
N PRO A 60 1.09 -9.82 6.31
CA PRO A 60 2.37 -10.52 6.12
C PRO A 60 3.38 -9.77 5.24
N ARG A 61 3.04 -8.56 4.74
CA ARG A 61 3.81 -7.78 3.77
C ARG A 61 4.25 -6.42 4.29
N VAL A 62 4.20 -6.21 5.61
CA VAL A 62 4.60 -4.94 6.23
C VAL A 62 6.08 -4.68 5.95
N VAL A 63 6.39 -3.46 5.51
CA VAL A 63 7.76 -2.98 5.25
C VAL A 63 8.02 -1.69 6.02
N THR A 64 9.29 -1.30 6.11
CA THR A 64 9.67 -0.05 6.76
C THR A 64 9.36 1.16 5.86
N PRO A 65 9.17 2.36 6.45
CA PRO A 65 9.00 3.58 5.67
C PRO A 65 10.22 3.87 4.79
N GLU A 66 11.43 3.56 5.27
CA GLU A 66 12.68 3.77 4.53
C GLU A 66 12.69 2.96 3.22
N GLU A 67 12.29 1.69 3.27
CA GLU A 67 12.21 0.83 2.08
C GLU A 67 11.13 1.29 1.09
N ALA A 68 9.98 1.75 1.62
CA ALA A 68 8.86 2.14 0.78
C ALA A 68 9.01 3.52 0.14
N LEU A 69 9.83 4.41 0.71
CA LEU A 69 9.98 5.81 0.29
C LEU A 69 11.30 6.11 -0.43
N ASP A 70 12.20 5.14 -0.51
CA ASP A 70 13.40 5.19 -1.38
C ASP A 70 13.02 5.41 -2.85
#